data_AF-A0A9R0JMM0-F1
#
_entry.id   AF-A0A9R0JMM0-F1
#
_cell.length_a   1.000
_cell.length_b   1.000
_cell.length_c   1.000
_cell.angle_alpha   90.00
_cell.angle_beta   90.00
_cell.angle_gamma   90.00
#
_symmetry.space_group_name_H-M   'P 1'
#
loop_
_entity.id
_entity.type
_entity.pdbx_description
1 polymer ?
#
loop_
_entity_poly.entity_id
_entity_poly.type
_entity_poly.pdbx_seq_one_letter_code
_entity_poly.pdbx_strand_id
1 'polypeptide(L)'
;MAGAIKKYKNLKLRESLSVSYRYPIVCNELGVILRLGYSKSPKPLQSLILEDTIAAFRLLPQMQTQGAVSAANLLSQSAEAALPKQKRGLAATEFKQAKVAYKRRSKTQVEDKDVGQLPQDVLVHLFNFLEMPTLVTVGMVCRSWNEAAVDNYLWKFHYNTHFSDSESILKMEDRQDGVTAKDRQHTASNGESEDVNYDWKDAFRRLYLAIPSRRYKYNRGYCGQCRSIVWLSNLKCPNKHSSRRGSGGQLLKPLSPSQIVRYILDDTYWLIYSSDTDDDDSESDEVPCTRFWML
;
A
#
# COMPACT_ATOMS: atom_id res chain seq x y z
N MET A 1 -27.62 -1.53 -10.29
CA MET A 1 -27.63 -1.66 -8.81
C MET A 1 -26.73 -2.78 -8.26
N ALA A 2 -26.77 -4.01 -8.79
CA ALA A 2 -25.88 -5.11 -8.33
C ALA A 2 -24.38 -4.85 -8.57
N GLY A 3 -24.03 -4.03 -9.57
CA GLY A 3 -22.64 -3.69 -9.92
C GLY A 3 -21.85 -3.05 -8.78
N ALA A 4 -22.37 -1.99 -8.14
CA ALA A 4 -21.67 -1.28 -7.06
C ALA A 4 -21.39 -2.18 -5.85
N ILE A 5 -22.35 -3.04 -5.49
CA ILE A 5 -22.20 -4.02 -4.40
C ILE A 5 -21.11 -5.03 -4.74
N LYS A 6 -21.10 -5.57 -5.97
CA LYS A 6 -20.07 -6.50 -6.44
C LYS A 6 -18.69 -5.84 -6.44
N LYS A 7 -18.60 -4.61 -6.94
CA LYS A 7 -17.35 -3.82 -6.95
C LYS A 7 -16.81 -3.59 -5.54
N TYR A 8 -17.68 -3.20 -4.60
CA TYR A 8 -17.32 -3.02 -3.20
C TYR A 8 -16.81 -4.33 -2.56
N LYS A 9 -17.55 -5.44 -2.72
CA LYS A 9 -17.13 -6.75 -2.20
C LYS A 9 -15.78 -7.21 -2.78
N ASN A 10 -15.52 -6.92 -4.05
CA ASN A 10 -14.24 -7.24 -4.69
C ASN A 10 -13.04 -6.48 -4.09
N LEU A 11 -13.26 -5.39 -3.35
CA LEU A 11 -12.20 -4.70 -2.62
C LEU A 11 -11.67 -5.53 -1.45
N LYS A 12 -12.43 -6.52 -0.97
CA LYS A 12 -12.07 -7.40 0.16
C LYS A 12 -11.61 -6.62 1.40
N LEU A 13 -12.32 -5.53 1.71
CA LEU A 13 -11.98 -4.63 2.83
C LEU A 13 -12.06 -5.40 4.15
N ARG A 14 -13.15 -6.14 4.35
CA ARG A 14 -13.40 -6.92 5.57
C ARG A 14 -12.31 -7.93 5.86
N GLU A 15 -11.91 -8.70 4.86
CA GLU A 15 -10.86 -9.71 4.95
C GLU A 15 -9.49 -9.07 5.18
N SER A 16 -9.30 -7.84 4.70
CA SER A 16 -8.04 -7.11 4.87
C SER A 16 -7.90 -6.49 6.27
N LEU A 17 -9.00 -6.29 7.02
CA LEU A 17 -8.95 -5.73 8.39
C LEU A 17 -8.28 -6.67 9.40
N SER A 18 -8.28 -7.99 9.17
CA SER A 18 -7.60 -8.94 10.06
C SER A 18 -6.08 -8.92 9.89
N VAL A 19 -5.57 -8.27 8.84
CA VAL A 19 -4.14 -8.15 8.57
C VAL A 19 -3.61 -6.85 9.19
N SER A 20 -2.78 -6.95 10.22
CA SER A 20 -2.41 -5.80 11.08
C SER A 20 -1.81 -4.61 10.32
N TYR A 21 -1.00 -4.84 9.29
CA TYR A 21 -0.42 -3.75 8.49
C TYR A 21 -1.42 -3.11 7.51
N ARG A 22 -2.42 -3.87 7.06
CA ARG A 22 -3.49 -3.37 6.17
C ARG A 22 -4.59 -2.66 6.95
N TYR A 23 -4.77 -2.99 8.23
CA TYR A 23 -5.82 -2.40 9.05
C TYR A 23 -5.87 -0.86 8.98
N PRO A 24 -4.76 -0.10 9.19
CA PRO A 24 -4.79 1.35 9.09
C PRO A 24 -5.18 1.87 7.70
N ILE A 25 -4.71 1.17 6.64
CA ILE A 25 -4.99 1.53 5.25
C ILE A 25 -6.48 1.34 4.96
N VAL A 26 -7.05 0.20 5.38
CA VAL A 26 -8.47 -0.10 5.20
C VAL A 26 -9.35 0.86 6.01
N CYS A 27 -8.96 1.24 7.22
CA CYS A 27 -9.68 2.27 7.99
C CYS A 27 -9.72 3.61 7.25
N ASN A 28 -8.63 4.01 6.60
CA ASN A 28 -8.60 5.23 5.79
C ASN A 28 -9.50 5.10 4.55
N GLU A 29 -9.43 3.98 3.83
CA GLU A 29 -10.31 3.70 2.67
C GLU A 29 -11.78 3.73 3.06
N LEU A 30 -12.17 3.06 4.15
CA LEU A 30 -13.54 3.09 4.69
C LEU A 30 -13.97 4.51 5.07
N GLY A 31 -13.08 5.31 5.68
CA GLY A 31 -13.36 6.70 6.02
C GLY A 31 -13.66 7.56 4.79
N VAL A 32 -12.89 7.39 3.71
CA VAL A 32 -13.14 8.10 2.44
C VAL A 32 -14.43 7.61 1.77
N ILE A 33 -14.68 6.29 1.76
CA ILE A 33 -15.93 5.70 1.24
C ILE A 33 -17.15 6.24 2.01
N LEU A 34 -17.06 6.36 3.33
CA LEU A 34 -18.11 6.96 4.15
C LEU A 34 -18.37 8.41 3.73
N ARG A 35 -17.33 9.26 3.71
CA ARG A 35 -17.47 10.69 3.42
C ARG A 35 -18.00 10.98 2.02
N LEU A 36 -17.51 10.27 1.00
CA LEU A 36 -17.79 10.61 -0.40
C LEU A 36 -18.88 9.74 -1.04
N GLY A 37 -19.07 8.51 -0.55
CA GLY A 37 -19.89 7.50 -1.23
C GLY A 37 -21.12 7.00 -0.47
N TYR A 38 -21.19 7.16 0.84
CA TYR A 38 -22.26 6.56 1.64
C TYR A 38 -23.66 7.08 1.26
N SER A 39 -23.85 8.40 1.18
CA SER A 39 -25.15 9.01 0.84
C SER A 39 -25.60 8.71 -0.59
N LYS A 40 -24.65 8.51 -1.51
CA LYS A 40 -24.88 8.20 -2.93
C LYS A 40 -25.11 6.69 -3.17
N SER A 41 -24.81 5.85 -2.19
CA SER A 41 -24.91 4.39 -2.31
C SER A 41 -26.33 3.88 -2.08
N PRO A 42 -26.76 2.79 -2.75
CA PRO A 42 -28.04 2.16 -2.47
C PRO A 42 -28.08 1.55 -1.05
N LYS A 43 -29.28 1.41 -0.46
CA LYS A 43 -29.47 0.92 0.92
C LYS A 43 -28.69 -0.37 1.26
N PRO A 44 -28.64 -1.41 0.39
CA PRO A 44 -27.87 -2.61 0.69
C PRO A 44 -26.36 -2.35 0.79
N LEU A 45 -25.82 -1.47 -0.06
CA LEU A 45 -24.41 -1.08 -0.01
C LEU A 45 -24.10 -0.22 1.23
N GLN A 46 -24.99 0.70 1.59
CA GLN A 46 -24.87 1.46 2.84
C GLN A 46 -24.81 0.53 4.07
N SER A 47 -25.60 -0.54 4.07
CA SER A 47 -25.58 -1.53 5.15
C SER A 47 -24.23 -2.24 5.24
N LEU A 48 -23.65 -2.66 4.11
CA LEU A 48 -22.33 -3.31 4.07
C LEU A 48 -21.21 -2.38 4.53
N ILE A 49 -21.20 -1.12 4.07
CA ILE A 49 -20.22 -0.12 4.50
C ILE A 49 -20.28 0.10 6.02
N LEU A 50 -21.49 0.19 6.57
CA LEU A 50 -21.68 0.33 8.01
C LEU A 50 -21.16 -0.92 8.75
N GLU A 51 -21.51 -2.11 8.27
CA GLU A 51 -21.08 -3.36 8.89
C GLU A 51 -19.55 -3.48 8.95
N ASP A 52 -18.86 -3.15 7.85
CA ASP A 52 -17.40 -3.17 7.79
C ASP A 52 -16.77 -2.08 8.67
N THR A 53 -17.42 -0.93 8.81
CA THR A 53 -17.00 0.13 9.74
C THR A 53 -17.07 -0.36 11.20
N ILE A 54 -18.18 -0.99 11.58
CA ILE A 54 -18.33 -1.56 12.93
C ILE A 54 -17.31 -2.68 13.16
N ALA A 55 -17.08 -3.53 12.17
CA ALA A 55 -16.10 -4.60 12.27
C ALA A 55 -14.66 -4.09 12.42
N ALA A 56 -14.31 -2.99 11.73
CA ALA A 56 -13.02 -2.34 11.96
C ALA A 56 -12.86 -1.95 13.44
N PHE A 57 -13.86 -1.31 14.04
CA PHE A 57 -13.80 -0.98 15.47
C PHE A 57 -13.69 -2.22 16.36
N ARG A 58 -14.45 -3.27 16.10
CA ARG A 58 -14.39 -4.52 16.87
C ARG A 58 -13.03 -5.23 16.78
N LEU A 59 -12.30 -5.04 15.68
CA LEU A 59 -10.97 -5.60 15.49
C LEU A 59 -9.85 -4.74 16.12
N LEU A 60 -10.11 -3.45 16.43
CA LEU A 60 -9.11 -2.56 17.02
C LEU A 60 -8.39 -3.14 18.27
N PRO A 61 -9.06 -3.79 19.24
CA PRO A 61 -8.39 -4.38 20.40
C PRO A 61 -7.39 -5.49 20.04
N GLN A 62 -7.53 -6.09 18.86
CA GLN A 62 -6.62 -7.11 18.35
C GLN A 62 -5.34 -6.50 17.77
N MET A 63 -5.40 -5.23 17.36
CA MET A 63 -4.27 -4.50 16.79
C MET A 63 -3.27 -4.10 17.88
N GLN A 64 -1.98 -4.09 17.54
CA GLN A 64 -0.89 -3.86 18.50
C GLN A 64 -0.18 -2.51 18.28
N THR A 65 -0.62 -1.72 17.30
CA THR A 65 0.08 -0.51 16.86
C THR A 65 -0.71 0.76 17.18
N GLN A 66 0.01 1.82 17.54
CA GLN A 66 -0.59 3.16 17.69
C GLN A 66 -1.17 3.67 16.36
N GLY A 67 -0.57 3.29 15.23
CA GLY A 67 -1.10 3.60 13.90
C GLY A 67 -2.53 3.08 13.68
N ALA A 68 -2.84 1.87 14.17
CA ALA A 68 -4.20 1.33 14.12
C ALA A 68 -5.19 2.16 14.95
N VAL A 69 -4.77 2.63 16.13
CA VAL A 69 -5.59 3.51 16.98
C VAL A 69 -5.86 4.83 16.27
N SER A 70 -4.83 5.48 15.72
CA SER A 70 -4.97 6.74 14.98
C SER A 70 -5.91 6.59 13.78
N ALA A 71 -5.73 5.55 12.97
CA ALA A 71 -6.59 5.28 11.83
C ALA A 71 -8.05 4.99 12.23
N ALA A 72 -8.28 4.26 13.33
CA ALA A 72 -9.61 4.02 13.86
C ALA A 72 -10.28 5.31 14.39
N ASN A 73 -9.53 6.24 15.01
CA ASN A 73 -10.08 7.55 15.38
C ASN A 73 -10.51 8.34 14.13
N LEU A 74 -9.69 8.38 13.08
CA LEU A 74 -10.03 9.05 11.82
C LEU A 74 -11.26 8.42 11.14
N LEU A 75 -11.39 7.10 11.19
CA LEU A 75 -12.58 6.38 10.72
C LEU A 75 -13.82 6.78 11.54
N SER A 76 -13.70 6.89 12.87
CA SER A 76 -14.79 7.36 13.74
C SER A 76 -15.23 8.77 13.39
N GLN A 77 -14.31 9.70 13.13
CA GLN A 77 -14.64 11.06 12.68
C GLN A 77 -15.35 11.07 11.32
N SER A 78 -14.88 10.22 10.40
CA SER A 78 -15.51 10.06 9.08
C SER A 78 -16.94 9.50 9.20
N ALA A 79 -17.14 8.53 10.09
CA ALA A 79 -18.45 7.97 10.40
C ALA A 79 -19.37 9.01 11.06
N GLU A 80 -18.83 9.87 11.93
CA GLU A 80 -19.58 10.96 12.55
C GLU A 80 -20.09 11.98 11.51
N ALA A 81 -19.24 12.37 10.57
CA ALA A 81 -19.58 13.32 9.52
C ALA A 81 -20.60 12.75 8.51
N ALA A 82 -20.46 11.47 8.14
CA ALA A 82 -21.21 10.89 7.02
C ALA A 82 -22.49 10.13 7.42
N LEU A 83 -22.55 9.55 8.63
CA LEU A 83 -23.65 8.65 9.00
C LEU A 83 -24.88 9.40 9.55
N PRO A 84 -26.11 8.90 9.26
CA PRO A 84 -27.33 9.35 9.92
C PRO A 84 -27.32 9.10 11.43
N LYS A 85 -28.12 9.89 12.18
CA LYS A 85 -28.13 9.94 13.66
C LYS A 85 -28.07 8.58 14.36
N GLN A 86 -28.93 7.63 13.97
CA GLN A 86 -28.98 6.31 14.61
C GLN A 86 -27.70 5.48 14.37
N LYS A 87 -27.24 5.42 13.12
CA LYS A 87 -26.04 4.66 12.71
C LYS A 87 -24.75 5.28 13.27
N ARG A 88 -24.73 6.61 13.37
CA ARG A 88 -23.67 7.38 14.04
C ARG A 88 -23.55 7.02 15.51
N GLY A 89 -24.67 6.96 16.23
CA GLY A 89 -24.71 6.55 17.63
C GLY A 89 -24.10 5.16 17.83
N LEU A 90 -24.53 4.19 17.01
CA LEU A 90 -23.99 2.82 17.02
C LEU A 90 -22.47 2.77 16.78
N ALA A 91 -22.00 3.47 15.75
CA ALA A 91 -20.57 3.52 15.42
C ALA A 91 -19.75 4.13 16.56
N ALA A 92 -20.23 5.23 17.16
CA ALA A 92 -19.56 5.88 18.27
C ALA A 92 -19.50 5.00 19.53
N THR A 93 -20.57 4.25 19.84
CA THR A 93 -20.57 3.33 20.98
C THR A 93 -19.59 2.18 20.79
N GLU A 94 -19.57 1.56 19.61
CA GLU A 94 -18.65 0.46 19.28
C GLU A 94 -17.19 0.93 19.32
N PHE A 95 -16.91 2.11 18.77
CA PHE A 95 -15.56 2.69 18.83
C PHE A 95 -15.09 2.97 20.26
N LYS A 96 -15.96 3.55 21.11
CA LYS A 96 -15.64 3.81 22.52
C LYS A 96 -15.35 2.51 23.28
N GLN A 97 -16.18 1.49 23.08
CA GLN A 97 -15.97 0.16 23.70
C GLN A 97 -14.65 -0.46 23.23
N ALA A 98 -14.37 -0.43 21.93
CA ALA A 98 -13.13 -0.93 21.36
C ALA A 98 -11.89 -0.21 21.92
N LYS A 99 -11.93 1.11 22.08
CA LYS A 99 -10.82 1.90 22.64
C LYS A 99 -10.56 1.53 24.11
N VAL A 100 -11.60 1.26 24.89
CA VAL A 100 -11.46 0.77 26.27
C VAL A 100 -10.85 -0.63 26.29
N ALA A 101 -11.35 -1.54 25.45
CA ALA A 101 -10.83 -2.91 25.35
C ALA A 101 -9.35 -2.95 24.91
N TYR A 102 -8.97 -2.13 23.93
CA TYR A 102 -7.58 -1.95 23.50
C TYR A 102 -6.68 -1.51 24.66
N LYS A 103 -7.07 -0.47 25.41
CA LYS A 103 -6.30 0.02 26.57
C LYS A 103 -6.17 -1.00 27.70
N ARG A 104 -7.20 -1.82 27.92
CA ARG A 104 -7.15 -2.90 28.92
C ARG A 104 -6.13 -3.95 28.51
N ARG A 105 -6.17 -4.39 27.24
CA ARG A 105 -5.24 -5.38 26.71
C ARG A 105 -3.79 -4.90 26.69
N SER A 106 -3.55 -3.62 26.37
CA SER A 106 -2.20 -3.07 26.35
C SER A 106 -1.56 -3.05 27.74
N LYS A 107 -2.33 -2.87 28.82
CA LYS A 107 -1.80 -2.91 30.20
C LYS A 107 -1.35 -4.32 30.59
N THR A 108 -2.12 -5.35 30.24
CA THR A 108 -1.77 -6.75 30.53
C THR A 108 -0.52 -7.22 29.76
N GLN A 109 -0.23 -6.66 28.58
CA GLN A 109 0.95 -7.03 27.78
C GLN A 109 2.25 -6.33 28.20
N VAL A 110 2.19 -5.26 29.01
CA VAL A 110 3.39 -4.54 29.47
C VAL A 110 4.15 -5.33 30.55
N GLU A 111 3.50 -6.32 31.18
CA GLU A 111 4.10 -7.14 32.24
C GLU A 111 5.00 -8.28 31.70
N ASP A 112 5.07 -8.49 30.38
CA ASP A 112 5.68 -9.69 29.77
C ASP A 112 6.77 -9.38 28.71
N LYS A 113 7.58 -8.33 28.88
CA LYS A 113 8.61 -7.98 27.89
C LYS A 113 10.00 -7.72 28.48
N ASP A 114 10.70 -8.80 28.76
CA ASP A 114 12.12 -8.93 28.40
C ASP A 114 12.19 -9.77 27.11
N VAL A 115 11.93 -9.13 25.96
CA VAL A 115 12.03 -9.81 24.67
C VAL A 115 13.44 -9.55 24.15
N GLY A 116 14.29 -10.56 24.23
CA GLY A 116 15.62 -10.52 23.61
C GLY A 116 15.55 -10.10 22.15
N GLN A 117 16.55 -9.36 21.68
CA GLN A 117 16.62 -8.94 20.28
C GLN A 117 16.76 -10.17 19.38
N LEU A 118 16.02 -10.18 18.26
CA LEU A 118 16.16 -11.24 17.27
C LEU A 118 17.57 -11.20 16.66
N PRO A 119 18.17 -12.36 16.35
CA PRO A 119 19.40 -12.42 15.57
C PRO A 119 19.30 -11.67 14.23
N GLN A 120 20.43 -11.17 13.77
CA GLN A 120 20.52 -10.26 12.63
C GLN A 120 20.05 -10.89 11.31
N ASP A 121 20.41 -12.14 11.07
CA ASP A 121 19.99 -12.96 9.93
C ASP A 121 18.48 -13.19 9.89
N VAL A 122 17.85 -13.38 11.06
CA VAL A 122 16.39 -13.48 11.18
C VAL A 122 15.73 -12.14 10.81
N LEU A 123 16.30 -11.01 11.23
CA LEU A 123 15.80 -9.69 10.84
C LEU A 123 15.89 -9.47 9.32
N VAL A 124 17.03 -9.78 8.69
CA VAL A 124 17.21 -9.67 7.23
C VAL A 124 16.18 -10.55 6.50
N HIS A 125 15.96 -11.79 6.97
CA HIS A 125 14.96 -12.68 6.40
C HIS A 125 13.54 -12.12 6.52
N LEU A 126 13.17 -11.57 7.67
CA LEU A 126 11.87 -10.93 7.88
C LEU A 126 11.70 -9.69 6.98
N PHE A 127 12.75 -8.89 6.85
CA PHE A 127 12.73 -7.67 6.04
C PHE A 127 12.58 -7.94 4.54
N ASN A 128 13.02 -9.10 4.07
CA ASN A 128 12.81 -9.55 2.69
C ASN A 128 11.34 -9.67 2.28
N PHE A 129 10.42 -9.80 3.24
CA PHE A 129 8.98 -9.83 3.00
C PHE A 129 8.32 -8.45 3.05
N LEU A 130 9.07 -7.39 3.38
CA LEU A 130 8.53 -6.04 3.49
C LEU A 130 8.41 -5.38 2.12
N GLU A 131 7.35 -4.60 1.95
CA GLU A 131 7.21 -3.69 0.82
C GLU A 131 8.18 -2.51 0.96
N MET A 132 8.58 -1.89 -0.14
CA MET A 132 9.64 -0.86 -0.17
C MET A 132 9.45 0.28 0.83
N PRO A 133 8.27 0.90 0.95
CA PRO A 133 8.09 1.97 1.93
C PRO A 133 8.31 1.47 3.36
N THR A 134 7.91 0.23 3.65
CA THR A 134 8.09 -0.38 4.97
C THR A 134 9.55 -0.76 5.22
N LEU A 135 10.24 -1.31 4.22
CA LEU A 135 11.66 -1.67 4.31
C LEU A 135 12.54 -0.45 4.65
N VAL A 136 12.27 0.69 4.02
CA VAL A 136 12.97 1.94 4.35
C VAL A 136 12.70 2.37 5.80
N THR A 137 11.44 2.26 6.26
CA THR A 137 11.08 2.68 7.61
C THR A 137 11.63 1.79 8.72
N VAL A 138 11.82 0.48 8.48
CA VAL A 138 12.38 -0.41 9.51
C VAL A 138 13.84 -0.08 9.82
N GLY A 139 14.58 0.46 8.86
CA GLY A 139 15.94 0.95 9.08
C GLY A 139 16.04 2.14 10.06
N MET A 140 14.92 2.79 10.38
CA MET A 140 14.87 3.93 11.32
C MET A 140 14.49 3.54 12.76
N VAL A 141 14.22 2.25 13.04
CA VAL A 141 13.68 1.82 14.34
C VAL A 141 14.76 1.79 15.43
N CYS A 142 15.88 1.11 15.19
CA CYS A 142 17.02 1.04 16.09
C CYS A 142 18.29 0.67 15.31
N ARG A 143 19.47 0.68 15.96
CA ARG A 143 20.75 0.37 15.31
C ARG A 143 20.78 -1.03 14.69
N SER A 144 20.36 -2.06 15.43
CA SER A 144 20.31 -3.45 14.93
C SER A 144 19.37 -3.60 13.72
N TRP A 145 18.20 -2.95 13.74
CA TRP A 145 17.27 -2.97 12.60
C TRP A 145 17.83 -2.20 11.40
N ASN A 146 18.54 -1.09 11.62
CA ASN A 146 19.23 -0.38 10.56
C ASN A 146 20.27 -1.28 9.88
N GLU A 147 21.12 -1.93 10.67
CA GLU A 147 22.13 -2.87 10.17
C GLU A 147 21.53 -3.99 9.31
N ALA A 148 20.31 -4.46 9.61
CA ALA A 148 19.64 -5.51 8.83
C ALA A 148 18.97 -4.92 7.59
N ALA A 149 18.44 -3.70 7.68
CA ALA A 149 17.77 -3.02 6.60
C ALA A 149 18.73 -2.47 5.54
N VAL A 150 20.04 -2.36 5.82
CA VAL A 150 21.08 -1.97 4.84
C VAL A 150 21.76 -3.18 4.18
N ASP A 151 21.34 -4.40 4.50
CA ASP A 151 21.93 -5.62 3.94
C ASP A 151 21.91 -5.62 2.41
N ASN A 152 23.07 -5.86 1.79
CA ASN A 152 23.21 -5.72 0.35
C ASN A 152 22.48 -6.82 -0.44
N TYR A 153 22.36 -8.03 0.13
CA TYR A 153 21.61 -9.12 -0.50
C TYR A 153 20.12 -8.83 -0.52
N LEU A 154 19.59 -8.24 0.55
CA LEU A 154 18.22 -7.78 0.64
C LEU A 154 17.90 -6.76 -0.47
N TRP A 155 18.74 -5.74 -0.65
CA TRP A 155 18.54 -4.75 -1.71
C TRP A 155 18.72 -5.33 -3.13
N LYS A 156 19.66 -6.26 -3.32
CA LYS A 156 19.81 -7.01 -4.58
C LYS A 156 18.57 -7.83 -4.91
N PHE A 157 18.00 -8.51 -3.92
CA PHE A 157 16.77 -9.29 -4.09
C PHE A 157 15.60 -8.40 -4.48
N HIS A 158 15.42 -7.27 -3.80
CA HIS A 158 14.35 -6.32 -4.13
C HIS A 158 14.57 -5.67 -5.48
N TYR A 159 15.80 -5.28 -5.83
CA TYR A 159 16.12 -4.76 -7.16
C TYR A 159 15.69 -5.73 -8.24
N ASN A 160 16.09 -7.01 -8.13
CA ASN A 160 15.70 -8.01 -9.11
C ASN A 160 14.18 -8.23 -9.12
N THR A 161 13.57 -8.38 -7.96
CA THR A 161 12.12 -8.61 -7.86
C THR A 161 11.30 -7.47 -8.50
N HIS A 162 11.73 -6.22 -8.31
CA HIS A 162 11.02 -5.03 -8.80
C HIS A 162 11.35 -4.69 -10.25
N PHE A 163 12.58 -4.90 -10.69
CA PHE A 163 13.08 -4.35 -11.96
C PHE A 163 13.49 -5.42 -13.00
N SER A 164 13.60 -6.70 -12.64
CA SER A 164 14.03 -7.76 -13.58
C SER A 164 13.07 -8.00 -14.75
N ASP A 165 11.79 -7.63 -14.62
CA ASP A 165 10.76 -7.85 -15.68
C ASP A 165 10.47 -6.61 -16.52
N SER A 166 11.06 -5.45 -16.20
CA SER A 166 10.64 -4.17 -16.78
C SER A 166 11.58 -3.67 -17.88
N GLU A 167 11.33 -4.17 -19.09
CA GLU A 167 11.82 -3.60 -20.36
C GLU A 167 11.45 -2.10 -20.52
N SER A 168 10.48 -1.61 -19.74
CA SER A 168 10.04 -0.21 -19.70
C SER A 168 10.91 0.73 -18.87
N ILE A 169 11.72 0.23 -17.93
CA ILE A 169 12.62 1.09 -17.13
C ILE A 169 13.84 1.50 -17.96
N LEU A 170 14.28 0.62 -18.86
CA LEU A 170 15.35 0.89 -19.83
C LEU A 170 15.00 2.01 -20.83
N LYS A 171 13.71 2.32 -21.03
CA LYS A 171 13.27 3.42 -21.89
C LYS A 171 13.24 4.78 -21.19
N MET A 172 13.30 4.83 -19.86
CA MET A 172 13.36 6.07 -19.09
C MET A 172 14.78 6.64 -19.03
N GLU A 173 15.81 5.78 -19.02
CA GLU A 173 17.22 6.22 -19.03
C GLU A 173 17.65 6.85 -20.37
N ASP A 174 17.02 6.51 -21.50
CA ASP A 174 17.35 7.06 -22.82
C ASP A 174 17.04 8.57 -22.98
N ARG A 175 16.49 9.23 -21.95
CA ARG A 175 16.16 10.68 -21.99
C ARG A 175 16.96 11.56 -21.04
N GLN A 176 17.75 11.00 -20.13
CA GLN A 176 18.54 11.79 -19.18
C GLN A 176 19.97 11.25 -19.10
N ASP A 177 20.83 11.96 -19.82
CA ASP A 177 22.30 11.89 -19.83
C ASP A 177 22.95 10.85 -20.74
N GLY A 178 23.94 11.33 -21.50
CA GLY A 178 24.56 10.69 -22.66
C GLY A 178 25.51 9.54 -22.35
N VAL A 179 25.10 8.59 -21.51
CA VAL A 179 25.79 7.30 -21.34
C VAL A 179 24.81 6.18 -21.67
N THR A 180 24.96 5.64 -22.88
CA THR A 180 24.05 4.65 -23.44
C THR A 180 23.96 3.37 -22.59
N ALA A 181 22.73 2.93 -22.31
CA ALA A 181 22.40 1.71 -21.56
C ALA A 181 23.00 0.40 -22.15
N LYS A 182 23.54 0.45 -23.37
CA LYS A 182 24.23 -0.68 -24.02
C LYS A 182 25.55 -1.06 -23.33
N ASP A 183 26.26 -0.12 -22.72
CA ASP A 183 27.56 -0.43 -22.06
C ASP A 183 27.39 -1.12 -20.70
N ARG A 184 26.18 -1.09 -20.11
CA ARG A 184 25.88 -1.77 -18.84
C ARG A 184 25.19 -3.13 -19.00
N GLN A 185 24.63 -3.41 -20.18
CA GLN A 185 23.98 -4.70 -20.46
C GLN A 185 24.97 -5.87 -20.56
N HIS A 186 26.26 -5.61 -20.84
CA HIS A 186 27.26 -6.67 -20.94
C HIS A 186 27.66 -7.29 -19.58
N THR A 187 27.39 -6.63 -18.45
CA THR A 187 27.69 -7.16 -17.11
C THR A 187 26.50 -7.81 -16.39
N ALA A 188 25.26 -7.61 -16.86
CA ALA A 188 24.08 -8.22 -16.23
C ALA A 188 23.62 -9.54 -16.89
N SER A 189 24.07 -9.83 -18.12
CA SER A 189 23.68 -11.04 -18.86
C SER A 189 24.58 -12.26 -18.61
N ASN A 190 25.78 -12.07 -18.08
CA ASN A 190 26.64 -13.16 -17.62
C ASN A 190 26.83 -12.99 -16.12
N GLY A 191 26.37 -13.98 -15.36
CA GLY A 191 26.33 -14.00 -13.89
C GLY A 191 27.68 -14.03 -13.19
N GLU A 192 28.62 -13.19 -13.59
CA GLU A 192 29.95 -13.05 -12.98
C GLU A 192 30.40 -11.58 -13.04
N SER A 193 29.72 -10.73 -12.27
CA SER A 193 30.43 -9.63 -11.61
C SER A 193 29.93 -9.58 -10.17
N GLU A 194 30.51 -10.42 -9.33
CA GLU A 194 30.53 -10.21 -7.88
C GLU A 194 31.43 -9.00 -7.59
N ASP A 195 30.99 -7.82 -8.02
CA ASP A 195 31.50 -6.61 -7.44
C ASP A 195 30.92 -6.55 -6.02
N VAL A 196 31.70 -7.08 -5.06
CA VAL A 196 31.34 -7.22 -3.64
C VAL A 196 30.93 -5.86 -3.04
N ASN A 197 31.24 -4.76 -3.74
CA ASN A 197 30.97 -3.39 -3.32
C ASN A 197 29.89 -2.67 -4.17
N TYR A 198 29.14 -3.38 -5.02
CA TYR A 198 28.02 -2.74 -5.72
C TYR A 198 26.90 -2.43 -4.71
N ASP A 199 26.64 -1.13 -4.51
CA ASP A 199 25.61 -0.64 -3.61
C ASP A 199 24.22 -0.82 -4.25
N TRP A 200 23.61 -1.98 -3.99
CA TRP A 200 22.28 -2.30 -4.50
C TRP A 200 21.21 -1.37 -3.90
N LYS A 201 21.43 -0.80 -2.72
CA LYS A 201 20.49 0.14 -2.10
C LYS A 201 20.45 1.45 -2.88
N ASP A 202 21.60 1.97 -3.27
CA ASP A 202 21.68 3.19 -4.09
C ASP A 202 21.20 2.96 -5.52
N ALA A 203 21.54 1.82 -6.13
CA ALA A 203 21.01 1.42 -7.44
C ALA A 203 19.47 1.32 -7.42
N PHE A 204 18.92 0.71 -6.38
CA PHE A 204 17.47 0.65 -6.16
C PHE A 204 16.87 2.05 -6.00
N ARG A 205 17.47 2.89 -5.15
CA ARG A 205 17.03 4.28 -4.90
C ARG A 205 16.94 5.09 -6.18
N ARG A 206 17.98 5.06 -7.03
CA ARG A 206 18.02 5.84 -8.29
C ARG A 206 16.87 5.47 -9.22
N LEU A 207 16.65 4.17 -9.43
CA LEU A 207 15.53 3.69 -10.25
C LEU A 207 14.18 3.98 -9.61
N TYR A 208 14.08 3.83 -8.28
CA TYR A 208 12.86 4.13 -7.54
C TYR A 208 12.47 5.62 -7.64
N LEU A 209 13.44 6.53 -7.60
CA LEU A 209 13.22 7.98 -7.76
C LEU A 209 12.89 8.36 -9.21
N ALA A 210 13.40 7.62 -10.21
CA ALA A 210 13.04 7.82 -11.61
C ALA A 210 11.61 7.38 -11.94
N ILE A 211 10.97 6.59 -11.07
CA ILE A 211 9.57 6.17 -11.24
C ILE A 211 8.65 7.26 -10.69
N PRO A 212 7.57 7.64 -11.41
CA PRO A 212 6.62 8.63 -10.92
C PRO A 212 6.12 8.28 -9.52
N SER A 213 6.28 9.20 -8.56
CA SER A 213 6.00 9.00 -7.13
C SER A 213 4.59 8.48 -6.83
N ARG A 214 3.62 8.82 -7.69
CA ARG A 214 2.23 8.34 -7.65
C ARG A 214 2.12 6.82 -7.76
N ARG A 215 3.10 6.12 -8.34
CA ARG A 215 3.08 4.65 -8.47
C ARG A 215 3.22 3.91 -7.15
N TYR A 216 3.98 4.46 -6.22
CA TYR A 216 4.18 3.87 -4.89
C TYR A 216 3.33 4.53 -3.79
N LYS A 217 2.66 5.65 -4.12
CA LYS A 217 1.80 6.39 -3.17
C LYS A 217 0.59 5.59 -2.70
N TYR A 218 0.14 4.62 -3.50
CA TYR A 218 -1.12 3.92 -3.25
C TYR A 218 -0.91 2.41 -3.11
N ASN A 219 -1.59 1.81 -2.14
CA ASN A 219 -1.54 0.37 -1.88
C ASN A 219 -2.49 -0.44 -2.79
N ARG A 220 -3.31 0.24 -3.59
CA ARG A 220 -4.28 -0.37 -4.49
C ARG A 220 -4.09 0.13 -5.91
N GLY A 221 -4.42 -0.75 -6.85
CA GLY A 221 -4.44 -0.40 -8.26
C GLY A 221 -5.53 -1.14 -9.02
N TYR A 222 -6.00 -0.55 -10.11
CA TYR A 222 -6.88 -1.23 -11.05
C TYR A 222 -6.06 -2.13 -11.95
N CYS A 223 -6.41 -3.40 -12.00
CA CYS A 223 -5.84 -4.35 -12.93
C CYS A 223 -6.78 -4.53 -14.12
N GLY A 224 -6.33 -4.15 -15.32
CA GLY A 224 -7.10 -4.30 -16.56
C GLY A 224 -7.47 -5.74 -16.89
N GLN A 225 -6.64 -6.71 -16.50
CA GLN A 225 -6.90 -8.14 -16.72
C GLN A 225 -7.92 -8.72 -15.72
N CYS A 226 -7.79 -8.38 -14.43
CA CYS A 226 -8.79 -8.76 -13.42
C CYS A 226 -10.11 -7.98 -13.54
N ARG A 227 -10.08 -6.82 -14.24
CA ARG A 227 -11.15 -5.83 -14.29
C ARG A 227 -11.63 -5.42 -12.89
N SER A 228 -10.70 -5.35 -11.94
CA SER A 228 -10.99 -5.03 -10.54
C SER A 228 -9.82 -4.32 -9.87
N ILE A 229 -10.13 -3.62 -8.78
CA ILE A 229 -9.11 -3.08 -7.88
C ILE A 229 -8.50 -4.22 -7.07
N VAL A 230 -7.16 -4.27 -7.03
CA VAL A 230 -6.37 -5.26 -6.28
C VAL A 230 -5.41 -4.54 -5.33
N TRP A 231 -4.99 -5.25 -4.29
CA TRP A 231 -3.81 -4.85 -3.51
C TRP A 231 -2.58 -4.93 -4.41
N LEU A 232 -1.80 -3.86 -4.48
CA LEU A 232 -0.53 -3.88 -5.19
C LEU A 232 0.49 -4.63 -4.34
N SER A 233 1.26 -5.51 -4.97
CA SER A 233 2.44 -6.12 -4.37
C SER A 233 3.60 -5.82 -5.31
N ASN A 234 4.50 -4.94 -4.89
CA ASN A 234 5.65 -4.52 -5.70
C ASN A 234 5.27 -3.98 -7.09
N LEU A 235 4.17 -3.20 -7.17
CA LEU A 235 3.55 -2.71 -8.42
C LEU A 235 3.04 -3.81 -9.36
N LYS A 236 2.99 -5.07 -8.90
CA LYS A 236 2.46 -6.21 -9.64
C LYS A 236 1.07 -6.59 -9.13
N CYS A 237 0.30 -7.23 -10.00
CA CYS A 237 -1.00 -7.81 -9.64
C CYS A 237 -0.74 -9.10 -8.87
N PRO A 238 -1.37 -9.33 -7.71
CA PRO A 238 -1.20 -10.57 -6.96
C PRO A 238 -1.81 -11.78 -7.68
N ASN A 239 -2.77 -11.55 -8.59
CA ASN A 239 -3.32 -12.61 -9.42
C ASN A 239 -2.32 -12.92 -10.54
N LYS A 240 -1.90 -14.19 -10.65
CA LYS A 240 -0.98 -14.62 -11.70
C LYS A 240 -1.63 -14.41 -13.07
N HIS A 241 -1.05 -13.51 -13.84
CA HIS A 241 -1.40 -13.27 -15.23
C HIS A 241 -0.33 -13.88 -16.11
N SER A 242 -0.74 -14.63 -17.14
CA SER A 242 0.21 -15.07 -18.16
C SER A 242 0.68 -13.83 -18.89
N SER A 243 1.92 -13.40 -18.64
CA SER A 243 2.56 -12.33 -19.38
C SER A 243 2.60 -12.72 -20.85
N ARG A 244 1.61 -12.27 -21.63
CA ARG A 244 1.67 -12.42 -23.09
C ARG A 244 2.78 -11.49 -23.56
N ARG A 245 3.99 -12.06 -23.71
CA ARG A 245 5.16 -11.44 -24.35
C ARG A 245 4.67 -10.71 -25.60
N GLY A 246 4.85 -9.40 -25.65
CA GLY A 246 4.62 -8.59 -26.85
C GLY A 246 3.49 -7.56 -26.79
N SER A 247 2.67 -7.51 -25.75
CA SER A 247 1.75 -6.37 -25.53
C SER A 247 2.32 -5.47 -24.46
N GLY A 248 2.74 -4.26 -24.83
CA GLY A 248 3.34 -3.25 -23.93
C GLY A 248 2.66 -3.21 -22.56
N GLY A 249 3.48 -3.26 -21.50
CA GLY A 249 3.13 -3.49 -20.10
C GLY A 249 1.69 -3.08 -19.74
N GLN A 250 0.82 -4.07 -19.61
CA GLN A 250 -0.60 -3.87 -19.36
C GLN A 250 -0.88 -3.36 -17.93
N LEU A 251 -0.81 -2.02 -17.80
CA LEU A 251 -1.69 -1.11 -17.06
C LEU A 251 -2.23 -1.63 -15.71
N LEU A 252 -1.35 -1.80 -14.73
CA LEU A 252 -1.74 -1.60 -13.33
C LEU A 252 -1.74 -0.10 -13.07
N LYS A 253 -2.94 0.46 -12.86
CA LYS A 253 -3.10 1.88 -12.54
C LYS A 253 -3.26 2.05 -11.03
N PRO A 254 -2.27 2.60 -10.31
CA PRO A 254 -2.40 2.95 -8.89
C PRO A 254 -3.60 3.87 -8.67
N LEU A 255 -4.34 3.67 -7.58
CA LEU A 255 -5.57 4.42 -7.31
C LEU A 255 -5.57 5.06 -5.91
N SER A 256 -5.96 6.33 -5.86
CA SER A 256 -6.25 7.03 -4.61
C SER A 256 -7.54 6.51 -3.94
N PRO A 257 -7.70 6.69 -2.62
CA PRO A 257 -8.94 6.34 -1.94
C PRO A 257 -10.19 7.01 -2.55
N SER A 258 -10.08 8.25 -3.06
CA SER A 258 -11.18 8.95 -3.74
C SER A 258 -11.54 8.26 -5.07
N GLN A 259 -10.53 7.80 -5.81
CA GLN A 259 -10.70 7.03 -7.04
C GLN A 259 -11.35 5.66 -6.78
N ILE A 260 -11.13 5.04 -5.62
CA ILE A 260 -11.86 3.83 -5.19
C ILE A 260 -13.36 4.12 -5.08
N VAL A 261 -13.74 5.27 -4.51
CA VAL A 261 -15.15 5.66 -4.40
C VAL A 261 -15.77 5.84 -5.78
N ARG A 262 -15.07 6.52 -6.69
CA ARG A 262 -15.51 6.67 -8.09
C ARG A 262 -15.66 5.33 -8.78
N TYR A 263 -14.75 4.39 -8.57
CA TYR A 263 -14.87 3.03 -9.10
C TYR A 263 -16.13 2.30 -8.60
N ILE A 264 -16.46 2.44 -7.31
CA ILE A 264 -17.66 1.80 -6.72
C ILE A 264 -18.95 2.39 -7.33
N LEU A 265 -19.01 3.72 -7.47
CA LEU A 265 -20.23 4.45 -7.84
C LEU A 265 -20.45 4.56 -9.36
N ASP A 266 -19.39 4.81 -10.13
CA ASP A 266 -19.47 5.11 -11.56
C ASP A 266 -19.09 3.89 -12.41
N ASP A 267 -19.27 4.03 -13.72
CA ASP A 267 -18.79 3.02 -14.68
C ASP A 267 -17.28 3.13 -14.89
N THR A 268 -16.61 2.02 -15.22
CA THR A 268 -15.14 1.95 -15.28
C THR A 268 -14.54 2.63 -16.51
N TYR A 269 -15.33 3.35 -17.30
CA TYR A 269 -14.90 4.00 -18.54
C TYR A 269 -13.72 4.97 -18.33
N TRP A 270 -13.74 5.74 -17.24
CA TRP A 270 -12.64 6.66 -16.93
C TRP A 270 -11.31 5.94 -16.60
N LEU A 271 -11.35 4.67 -16.19
CA LEU A 271 -10.14 3.86 -15.96
C LEU A 271 -9.56 3.28 -17.26
N ILE A 272 -10.40 3.14 -18.29
CA ILE A 272 -10.04 2.53 -19.58
C ILE A 272 -9.60 3.59 -20.59
N TYR A 273 -10.23 4.78 -20.56
CA TYR A 273 -9.99 5.87 -21.49
C TYR A 273 -9.17 7.03 -20.93
N SER A 274 -8.83 7.00 -19.63
CA SER A 274 -7.83 7.94 -19.12
C SER A 274 -6.49 7.56 -19.73
N SER A 275 -6.17 8.25 -20.84
CA SER A 275 -4.82 8.71 -21.14
C SER A 275 -4.15 9.13 -19.81
N ASP A 276 -2.84 8.94 -19.72
CA ASP A 276 -2.00 9.42 -18.62
C ASP A 276 -2.00 10.96 -18.49
N THR A 277 -3.07 11.64 -18.91
CA THR A 277 -3.33 13.05 -18.67
C THR A 277 -3.65 13.24 -17.20
N ASP A 278 -2.74 13.97 -16.57
CA ASP A 278 -2.75 14.46 -15.21
C ASP A 278 -4.08 15.14 -14.84
N ASP A 279 -4.98 14.39 -14.22
CA ASP A 279 -5.99 15.01 -13.35
C ASP A 279 -5.23 15.47 -12.09
N ASP A 280 -4.91 16.76 -12.10
CA ASP A 280 -4.25 17.49 -11.04
C ASP A 280 -5.19 17.62 -9.83
N ASP A 281 -5.27 16.57 -9.02
CA ASP A 281 -5.69 16.71 -7.62
C ASP A 281 -4.58 17.53 -6.94
N SER A 282 -4.70 18.86 -7.02
CA SER A 282 -3.88 19.85 -6.30
C SER A 282 -4.02 19.67 -4.78
N GLU A 283 -3.38 18.64 -4.25
CA GLU A 283 -2.74 18.68 -2.95
C GLU A 283 -1.24 18.67 -3.23
N SER A 284 -0.70 19.89 -3.36
CA SER A 284 0.74 20.17 -3.39
C SER A 284 1.38 19.63 -2.12
N ASP A 285 1.79 18.37 -2.17
CA ASP A 285 2.93 17.84 -1.45
C ASP A 285 3.77 17.09 -2.48
N GLU A 286 4.61 17.83 -3.21
CA GLU A 286 5.75 17.36 -4.02
C GLU A 286 6.86 16.70 -3.16
N VAL A 287 6.50 16.06 -2.04
CA VAL A 287 7.44 15.70 -0.96
C VAL A 287 7.27 14.32 -0.31
N PRO A 288 6.68 13.25 -0.90
CA PRO A 288 6.83 11.92 -0.30
C PRO A 288 8.12 11.22 -0.76
N CYS A 289 8.36 11.09 -2.07
CA CYS A 289 9.38 10.17 -2.60
C CYS A 289 10.81 10.57 -2.23
N THR A 290 11.15 11.85 -2.26
CA THR A 290 12.48 12.34 -1.91
C THR A 290 12.72 12.26 -0.40
N ARG A 291 11.71 12.54 0.44
CA ARG A 291 11.83 12.45 1.91
C ARG A 291 12.12 11.04 2.41
N PHE A 292 11.65 10.00 1.72
CA PHE A 292 11.95 8.60 2.09
C PHE A 292 13.44 8.26 1.95
N TRP A 293 14.20 8.96 1.12
CA TRP A 293 15.61 8.65 0.82
C TRP A 293 16.60 9.74 1.29
N MET A 294 16.11 10.84 1.85
CA MET A 294 16.92 11.95 2.39
C MET A 294 17.22 11.82 3.90
N LEU A 295 16.94 10.67 4.51
CA LEU A 295 17.22 10.33 5.92
C LEU A 295 18.06 9.05 6.02
#